data_AF-A0A8T4EAN5-F1
#
_entry.id   AF-A0A8T4EAN5-F1
#
_cell.length_a   1.000
_cell.length_b   1.000
_cell.length_c   1.000
_cell.angle_alpha   90.00
_cell.angle_beta   90.00
_cell.angle_gamma   90.00
#
_symmetry.space_group_name_H-M   'P 1'
#
loop_
_entity.id
_entity.type
_entity.pdbx_description
1 polymer ?
#
loop_
_entity_poly.entity_id
_entity_poly.type
_entity_poly.pdbx_seq_one_letter_code
_entity_poly.pdbx_strand_id
1 'polypeptide(L)'
;MVKGCPCYKEFGIEEKEKVCLNNDDVLPIRAISVDPSFFEQINTIEELLEHKSNNENMCYLLIYLDRNEGYCYCVSQGKRIRINDKDVKSSEVDSALQFVTSTEKSSDGIICSECLYKYLRTLGEASEGFLTDTERGEIVTTYVKEVSMKMAAEIVNYSVKGESISDYAKAMKRHIKRINSTRSQWAALTLKLKKSQADIALIELVDCYREFYRLEVIFLSQVLELENPPQEIDALEALRFMVGVSERVIQLSDLIREKTYDLMERNILSKDLQEKLHTHSEKRKRTEYRFSNLVRVLTEIDQHTV
;
A
#
# COMPACT_ATOMS: atom_id res chain seq x y z
N MET A 1 -1.91 -4.60 -20.86
CA MET A 1 -2.13 -3.13 -20.97
C MET A 1 -2.54 -2.56 -19.63
N VAL A 2 -2.29 -1.27 -19.40
CA VAL A 2 -2.63 -0.57 -18.15
C VAL A 2 -3.40 0.70 -18.46
N LYS A 3 -4.45 0.96 -17.67
CA LYS A 3 -5.27 2.17 -17.75
C LYS A 3 -4.63 3.30 -16.93
N GLY A 4 -4.53 4.47 -17.53
CA GLY A 4 -3.81 5.63 -17.00
C GLY A 4 -2.46 5.81 -17.69
N CYS A 5 -2.18 7.04 -18.13
CA CYS A 5 -0.91 7.41 -18.77
C CYS A 5 -0.18 8.41 -17.88
N PRO A 6 1.03 8.13 -17.38
CA PRO A 6 1.72 9.06 -16.47
C PRO A 6 2.01 10.41 -17.11
N CYS A 7 2.20 10.46 -18.42
CA CYS A 7 2.46 11.70 -19.14
C CYS A 7 1.24 12.62 -19.25
N TYR A 8 0.02 12.14 -18.94
CA TYR A 8 -1.19 12.95 -19.06
C TYR A 8 -1.33 13.96 -17.91
N LYS A 9 -1.59 15.23 -18.26
CA LYS A 9 -1.94 16.30 -17.31
C LYS A 9 -3.12 17.13 -17.78
N GLU A 10 -3.89 17.61 -16.81
CA GLU A 10 -4.94 18.61 -16.98
C GLU A 10 -4.54 19.89 -16.24
N PHE A 11 -4.58 21.03 -16.92
CA PHE A 11 -4.31 22.35 -16.34
C PHE A 11 -5.55 23.24 -16.48
N GLY A 12 -5.81 24.10 -15.48
CA GLY A 12 -6.93 25.05 -15.50
C GLY A 12 -8.18 24.58 -14.74
N ILE A 13 -9.00 25.56 -14.32
CA ILE A 13 -10.20 25.34 -13.48
C ILE A 13 -11.49 25.35 -14.34
N GLU A 14 -11.55 26.19 -15.37
CA GLU A 14 -12.76 26.39 -16.19
C GLU A 14 -12.63 25.76 -17.59
N GLU A 15 -11.49 25.89 -18.25
CA GLU A 15 -11.13 25.16 -19.48
C GLU A 15 -9.91 24.29 -19.21
N LYS A 16 -10.12 22.98 -19.05
CA LYS A 16 -9.05 22.03 -18.77
C LYS A 16 -8.21 21.80 -20.02
N GLU A 17 -7.07 22.48 -20.10
CA GLU A 17 -6.05 22.18 -21.10
C GLU A 17 -5.46 20.81 -20.82
N LYS A 18 -5.49 19.94 -21.82
CA LYS A 18 -5.01 18.56 -21.75
C LYS A 18 -3.69 18.46 -22.47
N VAL A 19 -2.64 18.08 -21.75
CA VAL A 19 -1.29 17.97 -22.31
C VAL A 19 -0.65 16.63 -21.98
N CYS A 20 0.22 16.20 -22.87
CA CYS A 20 1.17 15.13 -22.67
C CYS A 20 2.51 15.76 -22.26
N LEU A 21 3.16 15.20 -21.24
CA LEU A 21 4.47 15.58 -20.71
C LEU A 21 5.52 14.48 -20.95
N ASN A 22 5.40 13.72 -22.04
CA ASN A 22 6.36 12.65 -22.30
C ASN A 22 7.73 13.27 -22.59
N ASN A 23 8.77 12.81 -21.88
CA ASN A 23 10.10 13.40 -21.90
C ASN A 23 10.13 14.89 -21.54
N ASP A 24 9.21 15.34 -20.68
CA ASP A 24 9.04 16.75 -20.27
C ASP A 24 8.70 17.72 -21.41
N ASP A 25 8.43 17.21 -22.60
CA ASP A 25 7.87 17.97 -23.71
C ASP A 25 6.39 18.28 -23.44
N VAL A 26 5.97 19.53 -23.61
CA VAL A 26 4.56 19.92 -23.46
C VAL A 26 3.84 19.83 -24.80
N LEU A 27 3.02 18.79 -24.97
CA LEU A 27 2.27 18.55 -26.21
C LEU A 27 0.76 18.61 -25.94
N PRO A 28 0.01 19.51 -26.59
CA PRO A 28 -1.45 19.54 -26.48
C PRO A 28 -2.06 18.25 -27.03
N ILE A 29 -2.96 17.63 -26.27
CA ILE A 29 -3.58 16.36 -26.66
C ILE A 29 -5.10 16.36 -26.50
N ARG A 30 -5.75 15.52 -27.30
CA ARG A 30 -7.12 15.09 -27.15
C ARG A 30 -7.12 13.73 -26.47
N ALA A 31 -7.42 13.73 -25.18
CA ALA A 31 -7.50 12.51 -24.40
C ALA A 31 -8.90 11.88 -24.51
N ILE A 32 -8.93 10.59 -24.86
CA ILE A 32 -10.10 9.73 -24.79
C ILE A 32 -9.79 8.56 -23.85
N SER A 33 -10.76 8.17 -23.02
CA SER A 33 -10.62 7.00 -22.15
C SER A 33 -11.06 5.77 -22.94
N VAL A 34 -10.13 4.86 -23.20
CA VAL A 34 -10.40 3.60 -23.93
C VAL A 34 -10.30 2.42 -22.97
N ASP A 35 -11.15 1.41 -23.16
CA ASP A 35 -11.07 0.17 -22.39
C ASP A 35 -9.85 -0.66 -22.86
N PRO A 36 -9.00 -1.17 -21.96
CA PRO A 36 -7.86 -2.01 -22.33
C PRO A 36 -8.22 -3.24 -23.17
N SER A 37 -9.44 -3.78 -23.03
CA SER A 37 -9.90 -4.95 -23.80
C SER A 37 -9.91 -4.72 -25.31
N PHE A 38 -10.05 -3.46 -25.74
CA PHE A 38 -9.97 -3.09 -27.16
C PHE A 38 -8.63 -3.45 -27.81
N PHE A 39 -7.59 -3.62 -26.99
CA PHE A 39 -6.22 -3.88 -27.43
C PHE A 39 -5.67 -5.20 -26.89
N GLU A 40 -6.52 -6.15 -26.51
CA GLU A 40 -6.14 -7.47 -25.96
C GLU A 40 -5.20 -8.28 -26.85
N GLN A 41 -5.22 -8.03 -28.16
CA GLN A 41 -4.41 -8.76 -29.14
C GLN A 41 -2.96 -8.29 -29.20
N ILE A 42 -2.62 -7.16 -28.58
CA ILE A 42 -1.27 -6.59 -28.61
C ILE A 42 -0.41 -7.25 -27.54
N ASN A 43 0.49 -8.11 -28.01
CA ASN A 43 1.46 -8.86 -27.20
C ASN A 43 2.91 -8.50 -27.54
N THR A 44 3.12 -7.74 -28.63
CA THR A 44 4.44 -7.30 -29.10
C THR A 44 4.47 -5.80 -29.42
N ILE A 45 5.67 -5.23 -29.54
CA ILE A 45 5.85 -3.83 -29.94
C ILE A 45 5.43 -3.63 -31.40
N GLU A 46 5.68 -4.62 -32.26
CA GLU A 46 5.27 -4.58 -33.67
C GLU A 46 3.75 -4.43 -33.80
N GLU A 47 2.99 -5.26 -33.08
CA GLU A 47 1.52 -5.17 -33.02
C GLU A 47 1.07 -3.84 -32.41
N LEU A 48 1.80 -3.30 -31.44
CA LEU A 48 1.51 -1.98 -30.87
C LEU A 48 1.61 -0.88 -31.93
N LEU A 49 2.65 -0.93 -32.77
CA LEU A 49 2.88 0.05 -33.83
C LEU A 49 1.80 0.01 -34.92
N GLU A 50 1.17 -1.15 -35.15
CA GLU A 50 0.02 -1.29 -36.06
C GLU A 50 -1.25 -0.61 -35.52
N HIS A 51 -1.38 -0.52 -34.20
CA HIS A 51 -2.56 0.02 -33.51
C HIS A 51 -2.40 1.47 -33.04
N LYS A 52 -1.27 2.12 -33.34
CA LYS A 52 -1.05 3.52 -33.00
C LYS A 52 -2.06 4.43 -33.73
N SER A 53 -2.33 5.59 -33.14
CA SER A 53 -3.18 6.59 -33.77
C SER A 53 -2.49 7.23 -34.98
N ASN A 54 -3.24 7.47 -36.04
CA ASN A 54 -2.80 8.34 -37.14
C ASN A 54 -2.82 9.83 -36.76
N ASN A 55 -3.30 10.19 -35.57
CA ASN A 55 -3.34 11.56 -35.06
C ASN A 55 -2.35 11.72 -33.90
N GLU A 56 -1.32 12.54 -34.12
CA GLU A 56 -0.22 12.77 -33.16
C GLU A 56 -0.69 13.42 -31.85
N ASN A 57 -1.84 14.11 -31.87
CA ASN A 57 -2.40 14.74 -30.67
C ASN A 57 -3.38 13.81 -29.94
N MET A 58 -3.58 12.57 -30.38
CA MET A 58 -4.52 11.66 -29.73
C MET A 58 -3.86 10.91 -28.57
N CYS A 59 -4.58 10.80 -27.44
CA CYS A 59 -4.16 10.01 -26.28
C CYS A 59 -5.30 9.11 -25.80
N TYR A 60 -5.07 7.81 -25.75
CA TYR A 60 -6.02 6.78 -25.33
C TYR A 60 -6.01 6.57 -23.81
N LEU A 61 -5.12 7.28 -23.10
CA LEU A 61 -4.87 7.10 -21.67
C LEU A 61 -4.53 5.64 -21.32
N LEU A 62 -3.84 4.96 -22.24
CA LEU A 62 -3.40 3.58 -22.09
C LEU A 62 -1.90 3.49 -22.32
N ILE A 63 -1.25 2.65 -21.52
CA ILE A 63 0.15 2.29 -21.66
C ILE A 63 0.30 0.79 -21.84
N TYR A 64 1.26 0.42 -22.68
CA TYR A 64 1.67 -0.96 -22.91
C TYR A 64 2.94 -1.22 -22.11
N LEU A 65 2.92 -2.29 -21.31
CA LEU A 65 4.08 -2.73 -20.55
C LEU A 65 4.72 -3.86 -21.33
N ASP A 66 5.83 -3.58 -22.00
CA ASP A 66 6.60 -4.64 -22.63
C ASP A 66 7.30 -5.44 -21.54
N ARG A 67 6.97 -6.72 -21.46
CA ARG A 67 7.55 -7.67 -20.50
C ARG A 67 8.85 -8.29 -21.01
N ASN A 68 9.11 -8.22 -22.31
CA ASN A 68 10.30 -8.80 -22.92
C ASN A 68 11.48 -7.82 -22.81
N GLU A 69 11.33 -6.58 -23.29
CA GLU A 69 12.37 -5.56 -23.16
C GLU A 69 12.34 -4.81 -21.82
N GLY A 70 11.23 -4.90 -21.08
CA GLY A 70 11.09 -4.29 -19.75
C GLY A 70 10.78 -2.80 -19.77
N TYR A 71 10.32 -2.23 -20.90
CA TYR A 71 10.00 -0.80 -21.04
C TYR A 71 8.51 -0.54 -21.21
N CYS A 72 8.11 0.68 -20.86
CA CYS A 72 6.74 1.15 -21.01
C CYS A 72 6.56 2.00 -22.29
N TYR A 73 5.45 1.80 -22.98
CA TYR A 73 5.12 2.48 -24.24
C TYR A 73 3.72 3.13 -24.19
N CYS A 74 3.59 4.31 -24.80
CA CYS A 74 2.31 4.96 -25.03
C CYS A 74 1.55 4.24 -26.14
N VAL A 75 0.34 3.73 -25.86
CA VAL A 75 -0.42 2.96 -26.87
C VAL A 75 -0.81 3.82 -28.07
N SER A 76 -1.16 5.08 -27.84
CA SER A 76 -1.64 5.97 -28.92
C SER A 76 -0.54 6.40 -29.88
N GLN A 77 0.69 6.49 -29.40
CA GLN A 77 1.80 7.04 -30.17
C GLN A 77 2.83 5.97 -30.55
N GLY A 78 2.77 4.78 -29.94
CA GLY A 78 3.79 3.73 -30.08
C GLY A 78 5.17 4.17 -29.59
N LYS A 79 5.26 5.24 -28.79
CA LYS A 79 6.51 5.82 -28.30
C LYS A 79 6.82 5.31 -26.91
N ARG A 80 8.10 5.06 -26.63
CA ARG A 80 8.58 4.76 -25.28
C ARG A 80 8.28 5.93 -24.35
N ILE A 81 7.82 5.61 -23.14
CA ILE A 81 7.55 6.60 -22.12
C ILE A 81 8.86 6.97 -21.44
N ARG A 82 9.13 8.27 -21.41
CA ARG A 82 10.32 8.85 -20.81
C ARG A 82 9.91 9.96 -19.84
N ILE A 83 10.66 10.10 -18.76
CA ILE A 83 10.57 11.20 -17.80
C ILE A 83 12.00 11.63 -17.54
N ASN A 84 12.32 12.91 -17.72
CA ASN A 84 13.67 13.47 -17.59
C ASN A 84 14.74 12.69 -18.40
N ASP A 85 14.49 12.43 -19.67
CA ASP A 85 15.37 11.67 -20.56
C ASP A 85 15.71 10.23 -20.11
N LYS A 86 15.02 9.72 -19.10
CA LYS A 86 15.13 8.32 -18.66
C LYS A 86 13.93 7.53 -19.11
N ASP A 87 14.19 6.33 -19.62
CA ASP A 87 13.14 5.38 -19.98
C ASP A 87 12.44 4.87 -18.72
N VAL A 88 11.11 4.92 -18.72
CA VAL A 88 10.31 4.34 -17.65
C VAL A 88 10.21 2.84 -17.87
N LYS A 89 10.67 2.06 -16.89
CA LYS A 89 10.63 0.60 -16.92
C LYS A 89 9.23 0.08 -16.58
N SER A 90 8.88 -1.07 -17.15
CA SER A 90 7.64 -1.80 -16.85
C SER A 90 7.54 -2.19 -15.37
N SER A 91 8.67 -2.49 -14.72
CA SER A 91 8.73 -2.79 -13.28
C SER A 91 8.36 -1.58 -12.43
N GLU A 92 8.86 -0.39 -12.76
CA GLU A 92 8.53 0.85 -12.03
C GLU A 92 7.05 1.20 -12.14
N VAL A 93 6.45 0.91 -13.31
CA VAL A 93 5.01 1.07 -13.48
C VAL A 93 4.26 0.06 -12.62
N ASP A 94 4.61 -1.22 -12.62
CA ASP A 94 3.94 -2.21 -11.76
C ASP A 94 3.99 -1.82 -10.27
N SER A 95 5.17 -1.40 -9.81
CA SER A 95 5.41 -0.85 -8.48
C SER A 95 4.44 0.31 -8.19
N ALA A 96 4.42 1.30 -9.08
CA ALA A 96 3.53 2.44 -8.97
C ALA A 96 2.03 2.05 -9.01
N LEU A 97 1.65 1.04 -9.78
CA LEU A 97 0.26 0.57 -9.84
C LEU A 97 -0.15 -0.11 -8.54
N GLN A 98 0.70 -0.98 -7.99
CA GLN A 98 0.44 -1.61 -6.69
C GLN A 98 0.29 -0.56 -5.60
N PHE A 99 1.15 0.45 -5.64
CA PHE A 99 1.15 1.60 -4.75
C PHE A 99 -0.12 2.44 -4.86
N VAL A 100 -0.47 2.93 -6.06
CA VAL A 100 -1.63 3.82 -6.26
C VAL A 100 -2.93 3.09 -5.93
N THR A 101 -3.03 1.80 -6.28
CA THR A 101 -4.22 0.98 -5.94
C THR A 101 -4.36 0.78 -4.43
N SER A 102 -3.24 0.75 -3.69
CA SER A 102 -3.26 0.62 -2.23
C SER A 102 -3.59 1.93 -1.51
N THR A 103 -3.34 3.09 -2.12
CA THR A 103 -3.51 4.43 -1.52
C THR A 103 -4.78 5.15 -1.97
N GLU A 104 -5.25 4.97 -3.19
CA GLU A 104 -6.49 5.59 -3.67
C GLU A 104 -7.73 4.70 -3.46
N LYS A 105 -8.85 5.30 -3.08
CA LYS A 105 -10.19 4.66 -3.12
C LYS A 105 -10.87 4.98 -4.45
N SER A 106 -10.21 4.67 -5.56
CA SER A 106 -10.84 4.74 -6.87
C SER A 106 -11.88 3.61 -6.95
N SER A 107 -13.18 3.96 -6.89
CA SER A 107 -14.28 3.01 -6.96
C SER A 107 -14.42 2.34 -8.33
N ASP A 108 -13.72 2.87 -9.34
CA ASP A 108 -13.94 2.53 -10.74
C ASP A 108 -12.70 1.89 -11.38
N GLY A 109 -11.64 1.61 -10.60
CA GLY A 109 -10.39 1.02 -11.10
C GLY A 109 -9.63 1.91 -12.09
N ILE A 110 -10.04 3.17 -12.24
CA ILE A 110 -9.34 4.17 -13.04
C ILE A 110 -8.21 4.72 -12.17
N ILE A 111 -6.98 4.45 -12.59
CA ILE A 111 -5.78 4.88 -11.90
C ILE A 111 -5.54 6.34 -12.25
N CYS A 112 -5.36 7.17 -11.23
CA CYS A 112 -5.06 8.57 -11.43
C CYS A 112 -3.71 8.71 -12.14
N SER A 113 -3.74 9.21 -13.39
CA SER A 113 -2.55 9.47 -14.20
C SER A 113 -1.57 10.42 -13.49
N GLU A 114 -2.11 11.34 -12.67
CA GLU A 114 -1.30 12.24 -11.87
C GLU A 114 -0.54 11.52 -10.74
N CYS A 115 -1.17 10.55 -10.08
CA CYS A 115 -0.56 9.78 -9.00
C CYS A 115 0.52 8.84 -9.54
N LEU A 116 0.28 8.21 -10.69
CA LEU A 116 1.28 7.40 -11.39
C LEU A 116 2.52 8.24 -11.75
N TYR A 117 2.32 9.44 -12.29
CA TYR A 117 3.42 10.37 -12.57
C TYR A 117 4.18 10.81 -11.32
N LYS A 118 3.47 11.19 -10.25
CA LYS A 118 4.08 11.61 -8.98
C LYS A 118 4.95 10.51 -8.39
N TYR A 119 4.48 9.26 -8.43
CA TYR A 119 5.27 8.11 -8.00
C TYR A 119 6.55 7.97 -8.83
N LEU A 120 6.42 7.89 -10.15
CA LEU A 120 7.56 7.65 -11.04
C LEU A 120 8.62 8.76 -10.94
N ARG A 121 8.19 10.02 -10.76
CA ARG A 121 9.10 11.16 -10.56
C ARG A 121 9.78 11.17 -9.19
N THR A 122 9.23 10.47 -8.20
CA THR A 122 9.72 10.52 -6.81
C THR A 122 10.56 9.27 -6.49
N LEU A 123 10.01 8.10 -6.77
CA LEU A 123 10.53 6.80 -6.32
C LEU A 123 11.05 5.94 -7.48
N GLY A 124 10.75 6.30 -8.73
CA GLY A 124 11.33 5.63 -9.89
C GLY A 124 12.81 5.98 -10.07
N GLU A 125 13.56 5.12 -10.75
CA GLU A 125 14.95 5.36 -11.18
C GLU A 125 15.06 6.62 -12.07
N ALA A 126 13.94 7.02 -12.69
CA ALA A 126 13.77 8.30 -13.38
C ALA A 126 13.97 9.55 -12.48
N SER A 127 13.98 9.40 -11.15
CA SER A 127 14.18 10.47 -10.16
C SER A 127 15.65 10.67 -9.74
N GLU A 128 16.53 9.70 -10.01
CA GLU A 128 17.94 9.78 -9.60
C GLU A 128 18.65 10.98 -10.26
N GLY A 129 19.21 11.85 -9.42
CA GLY A 129 19.98 13.04 -9.81
C GLY A 129 19.21 14.37 -9.74
N PHE A 130 17.91 14.36 -9.45
CA PHE A 130 17.07 15.56 -9.44
C PHE A 130 16.64 16.05 -8.06
N LEU A 131 16.47 15.13 -7.11
CA LEU A 131 16.16 15.46 -5.72
C LEU A 131 17.43 15.35 -4.90
N THR A 132 17.69 16.34 -4.05
CA THR A 132 18.65 16.19 -2.96
C THR A 132 18.19 15.07 -2.03
N ASP A 133 19.12 14.44 -1.31
CA ASP A 133 18.78 13.38 -0.33
C ASP A 133 17.77 13.88 0.71
N THR A 134 17.82 15.18 1.04
CA THR A 134 16.87 15.85 1.93
C THR A 134 15.47 15.93 1.32
N GLU A 135 15.32 16.39 0.07
CA GLU A 135 14.01 16.48 -0.61
C GLU A 135 13.42 15.09 -0.85
N ARG A 136 14.25 14.09 -1.17
CA ARG A 136 13.82 12.69 -1.27
C ARG A 136 13.31 12.18 0.08
N GLY A 137 14.05 12.45 1.15
CA GLY A 137 13.66 12.11 2.51
C GLY A 137 12.33 12.72 2.94
N GLU A 138 12.10 14.01 2.65
CA GLU A 138 10.83 14.69 2.97
C GLU A 138 9.63 14.10 2.24
N ILE A 139 9.78 13.76 0.95
CA ILE A 139 8.69 13.17 0.17
C ILE A 139 8.40 11.75 0.63
N VAL A 140 9.45 10.96 0.90
CA VAL A 140 9.33 9.61 1.48
C VAL A 140 8.62 9.69 2.83
N THR A 141 8.99 10.63 3.69
CA THR A 141 8.35 10.87 5.00
C THR A 141 6.87 11.16 4.85
N THR A 142 6.52 12.10 3.97
CA THR A 142 5.13 12.48 3.71
C THR A 142 4.34 11.26 3.24
N TYR A 143 4.93 10.46 2.36
CA TYR A 143 4.28 9.29 1.82
C TYR A 143 4.07 8.17 2.85
N VAL A 144 5.10 7.85 3.63
CA VAL A 144 5.03 6.88 4.74
C VAL A 144 3.95 7.27 5.74
N LYS A 145 3.86 8.56 6.05
CA LYS A 145 2.82 9.11 6.92
C LYS A 145 1.43 8.85 6.34
N GLU A 146 1.20 9.15 5.07
CA GLU A 146 -0.10 8.93 4.41
C GLU A 146 -0.53 7.46 4.40
N VAL A 147 0.37 6.54 4.01
CA VAL A 147 0.07 5.10 3.99
C VAL A 147 -0.23 4.56 5.38
N SER A 148 0.62 4.92 6.35
CA SER A 148 0.49 4.43 7.72
C SER A 148 -0.77 4.99 8.40
N MET A 149 -1.13 6.25 8.12
CA MET A 149 -2.41 6.84 8.54
C MET A 149 -3.61 6.13 7.89
N LYS A 150 -3.57 5.84 6.58
CA LYS A 150 -4.66 5.13 5.91
C LYS A 150 -4.87 3.75 6.52
N MET A 151 -3.79 3.01 6.74
CA MET A 151 -3.86 1.69 7.35
C MET A 151 -4.38 1.74 8.79
N ALA A 152 -3.88 2.67 9.59
CA ALA A 152 -4.40 2.87 10.94
C ALA A 152 -5.90 3.20 10.92
N ALA A 153 -6.37 4.06 10.00
CA ALA A 153 -7.80 4.30 9.83
C ALA A 153 -8.60 3.04 9.52
N GLU A 154 -8.07 2.15 8.68
CA GLU A 154 -8.70 0.86 8.39
C GLU A 154 -8.71 -0.11 9.58
N ILE A 155 -7.65 -0.12 10.40
CA ILE A 155 -7.59 -0.91 11.65
C ILE A 155 -8.64 -0.40 12.64
N VAL A 156 -8.78 0.92 12.75
CA VAL A 156 -9.74 1.56 13.67
C VAL A 156 -11.18 1.50 13.13
N ASN A 157 -11.38 1.06 11.88
CA ASN A 157 -12.63 1.16 11.12
C ASN A 157 -13.16 2.59 11.06
N TYR A 158 -12.26 3.55 10.87
CA TYR A 158 -12.57 4.96 10.76
C TYR A 158 -12.68 5.38 9.29
N SER A 159 -13.77 6.04 8.91
CA SER A 159 -13.93 6.56 7.56
C SER A 159 -13.34 7.95 7.47
N VAL A 160 -12.26 8.10 6.68
CA VAL A 160 -11.57 9.38 6.44
C VAL A 160 -12.44 10.41 5.69
N LYS A 161 -13.64 10.03 5.22
CA LYS A 161 -14.52 10.95 4.48
C LYS A 161 -15.21 11.95 5.42
N GLY A 162 -14.64 13.14 5.55
CA GLY A 162 -15.32 14.35 6.05
C GLY A 162 -15.21 14.65 7.55
N GLU A 163 -14.39 13.90 8.30
CA GLU A 163 -14.19 14.12 9.73
C GLU A 163 -12.84 14.79 10.04
N SER A 164 -12.75 15.54 11.14
CA SER A 164 -11.55 16.30 11.49
C SER A 164 -10.40 15.39 11.92
N ILE A 165 -9.16 15.79 11.64
CA ILE A 165 -7.93 15.10 12.07
C ILE A 165 -7.90 14.88 13.60
N SER A 166 -8.45 15.82 14.37
CA SER A 166 -8.59 15.70 15.84
C SER A 166 -9.48 14.52 16.26
N ASP A 167 -10.51 14.20 15.49
CA ASP A 167 -11.44 13.12 15.78
C ASP A 167 -10.86 11.75 15.41
N TYR A 168 -10.01 11.71 14.38
CA TYR A 168 -9.20 10.56 14.02
C TYR A 168 -8.22 10.16 15.13
N ALA A 169 -7.41 11.11 15.63
CA ALA A 169 -6.47 10.85 16.72
C ALA A 169 -7.20 10.37 17.99
N LYS A 170 -8.39 10.92 18.29
CA LYS A 170 -9.24 10.43 19.40
C LYS A 170 -9.77 9.03 19.15
N ALA A 171 -10.14 8.68 17.92
CA ALA A 171 -10.59 7.32 17.57
C ALA A 171 -9.46 6.30 17.77
N MET A 172 -8.25 6.62 17.29
CA MET A 172 -7.05 5.79 17.52
C MET A 172 -6.75 5.60 19.00
N LYS A 173 -6.69 6.68 19.80
CA LYS A 173 -6.47 6.60 21.25
C LYS A 173 -7.51 5.74 21.96
N ARG A 174 -8.79 5.85 21.58
CA ARG A 174 -9.87 4.99 22.11
C ARG A 174 -9.65 3.52 21.76
N HIS A 175 -9.22 3.23 20.54
CA HIS A 175 -8.94 1.88 20.09
C HIS A 175 -7.72 1.27 20.80
N ILE A 176 -6.62 2.02 20.92
CA ILE A 176 -5.44 1.63 21.71
C ILE A 176 -5.85 1.29 23.15
N LYS A 177 -6.70 2.11 23.78
CA LYS A 177 -7.21 1.83 25.13
C LYS A 177 -7.99 0.52 25.20
N ARG A 178 -8.81 0.21 24.18
CA ARG A 178 -9.57 -1.04 24.07
C ARG A 178 -8.67 -2.25 23.88
N ILE A 179 -7.65 -2.16 23.02
CA ILE A 179 -6.67 -3.24 22.85
C ILE A 179 -5.92 -3.47 24.17
N ASN A 180 -5.49 -2.40 24.84
CA ASN A 180 -4.79 -2.53 26.13
C ASN A 180 -5.66 -3.19 27.21
N SER A 181 -6.96 -2.91 27.29
CA SER A 181 -7.84 -3.63 28.22
C SER A 181 -7.97 -5.11 27.86
N THR A 182 -8.05 -5.42 26.57
CA THR A 182 -8.09 -6.79 26.04
C THR A 182 -6.78 -7.53 26.34
N ARG A 183 -5.63 -6.85 26.25
CA ARG A 183 -4.32 -7.40 26.61
C ARG A 183 -4.24 -7.80 28.08
N SER A 184 -4.78 -6.99 28.98
CA SER A 184 -4.86 -7.32 30.40
C SER A 184 -5.75 -8.55 30.65
N GLN A 185 -6.84 -8.71 29.88
CA GLN A 185 -7.69 -9.90 29.94
C GLN A 185 -6.93 -11.15 29.47
N TRP A 186 -6.18 -11.06 28.37
CA TRP A 186 -5.34 -12.16 27.89
C TRP A 186 -4.25 -12.54 28.89
N ALA A 187 -3.58 -11.58 29.51
CA ALA A 187 -2.57 -11.85 30.56
C ALA A 187 -3.18 -12.59 31.77
N ALA A 188 -4.38 -12.19 32.19
CA ALA A 188 -5.13 -12.88 33.24
C ALA A 188 -5.53 -14.30 32.80
N LEU A 189 -5.90 -14.49 31.53
CA LEU A 189 -6.23 -15.80 30.97
C LEU A 189 -5.00 -16.72 30.93
N THR A 190 -3.84 -16.23 30.47
CA THR A 190 -2.57 -16.98 30.48
C THR A 190 -2.26 -17.48 31.90
N LEU A 191 -2.38 -16.61 32.90
CA LEU A 191 -2.13 -16.97 34.30
C LEU A 191 -3.10 -18.05 34.81
N LYS A 192 -4.38 -17.96 34.44
CA LYS A 192 -5.39 -18.98 34.78
C LYS A 192 -5.06 -20.32 34.13
N LEU A 193 -4.76 -20.33 32.82
CA LEU A 193 -4.42 -21.54 32.06
C LEU A 193 -3.16 -22.22 32.60
N LYS A 194 -2.13 -21.44 32.96
CA LYS A 194 -0.91 -21.97 33.61
C LYS A 194 -1.22 -22.59 34.97
N LYS A 195 -2.07 -21.95 35.79
CA LYS A 195 -2.48 -22.48 37.09
C LYS A 195 -3.33 -23.74 36.98
N SER A 196 -4.15 -23.87 35.94
CA SER A 196 -4.98 -25.04 35.69
C SER A 196 -4.26 -26.16 34.94
N GLN A 197 -2.94 -26.06 34.72
CA GLN A 197 -2.15 -27.00 33.90
C GLN A 197 -2.81 -27.30 32.55
N ALA A 198 -3.34 -26.26 31.89
CA ALA A 198 -3.92 -26.39 30.56
C ALA A 198 -2.85 -26.80 29.53
N ASP A 199 -3.30 -27.31 28.39
CA ASP A 199 -2.44 -27.71 27.29
C ASP A 199 -1.45 -26.59 26.90
N ILE A 200 -0.18 -26.97 26.70
CA ILE A 200 0.91 -26.04 26.39
C ILE A 200 0.61 -25.28 25.07
N ALA A 201 0.05 -25.94 24.06
CA ALA A 201 -0.29 -25.31 22.79
C ALA A 201 -1.39 -24.25 22.97
N LEU A 202 -2.32 -24.45 23.90
CA LEU A 202 -3.34 -23.44 24.23
C LEU A 202 -2.73 -22.23 24.94
N ILE A 203 -1.78 -22.44 25.85
CA ILE A 203 -1.04 -21.37 26.53
C ILE A 203 -0.22 -20.56 25.51
N GLU A 204 0.48 -21.24 24.61
CA GLU A 204 1.25 -20.62 23.52
C GLU A 204 0.35 -19.81 22.57
N LEU A 205 -0.81 -20.34 22.19
CA LEU A 205 -1.77 -19.62 21.35
C LEU A 205 -2.21 -18.31 22.00
N VAL A 206 -2.53 -18.34 23.30
CA VAL A 206 -2.90 -17.14 24.06
C VAL A 206 -1.74 -16.14 24.14
N ASP A 207 -0.52 -16.62 24.34
CA ASP A 207 0.68 -15.76 24.35
C ASP A 207 0.94 -15.12 22.98
N CYS A 208 0.68 -15.85 21.88
CA CYS A 208 0.76 -15.30 20.52
C CYS A 208 -0.26 -14.19 20.29
N TYR A 209 -1.53 -14.38 20.71
CA TYR A 209 -2.54 -13.31 20.65
C TYR A 209 -2.14 -12.09 21.47
N ARG A 210 -1.55 -12.28 22.65
CA ARG A 210 -1.08 -11.16 23.49
C ARG A 210 -0.01 -10.35 22.77
N GLU A 211 0.95 -11.00 22.13
CA GLU A 211 2.03 -10.32 21.40
C GLU A 211 1.51 -9.65 20.13
N PHE A 212 0.58 -10.28 19.42
CA PHE A 212 -0.09 -9.68 18.26
C PHE A 212 -0.73 -8.32 18.61
N TYR A 213 -1.54 -8.29 19.68
CA TYR A 213 -2.17 -7.05 20.15
C TYR A 213 -1.17 -6.01 20.63
N ARG A 214 -0.01 -6.44 21.15
CA ARG A 214 1.06 -5.53 21.56
C ARG A 214 1.67 -4.84 20.34
N LEU A 215 1.97 -5.58 19.27
CA LEU A 215 2.53 -5.02 18.05
C LEU A 215 1.53 -4.08 17.34
N GLU A 216 0.24 -4.43 17.35
CA GLU A 216 -0.81 -3.56 16.82
C GLU A 216 -0.86 -2.21 17.57
N VAL A 217 -0.73 -2.23 18.90
CA VAL A 217 -0.63 -1.00 19.70
C VAL A 217 0.63 -0.21 19.38
N ILE A 218 1.79 -0.87 19.25
CA ILE A 218 3.06 -0.22 18.90
C ILE A 218 2.91 0.48 17.54
N PHE A 219 2.35 -0.20 16.54
CA PHE A 219 2.09 0.36 15.23
C PHE A 219 1.19 1.61 15.31
N LEU A 220 0.04 1.50 15.98
CA LEU A 220 -0.90 2.64 16.11
C LEU A 220 -0.29 3.82 16.89
N SER A 221 0.56 3.55 17.88
CA SER A 221 1.30 4.60 18.59
C SER A 221 2.30 5.30 17.69
N GLN A 222 3.07 4.55 16.89
CA GLN A 222 4.03 5.12 15.95
C GLN A 222 3.33 6.02 14.92
N VAL A 223 2.16 5.61 14.42
CA VAL A 223 1.36 6.43 13.50
C VAL A 223 0.93 7.75 14.14
N LEU A 224 0.59 7.78 15.43
CA LEU A 224 0.26 9.02 16.15
C LEU A 224 1.49 9.92 16.34
N GLU A 225 2.67 9.35 16.51
CA GLU A 225 3.93 10.10 16.63
C GLU A 225 4.33 10.74 15.30
N LEU A 226 4.13 10.05 14.17
CA LEU A 226 4.31 10.62 12.82
C LEU A 226 3.36 11.80 12.54
N GLU A 227 2.21 11.87 13.23
CA GLU A 227 1.28 12.99 13.11
C GLU A 227 1.84 14.27 13.75
N ASN A 228 2.49 14.13 14.91
CA ASN A 228 3.08 15.22 15.69
C ASN A 228 4.56 14.93 15.99
N PRO A 229 5.45 15.00 14.97
CA PRO A 229 6.83 14.65 15.17
C PRO A 229 7.47 15.63 16.18
N PRO A 230 8.11 15.15 17.27
CA PRO A 230 9.14 15.94 17.94
C PRO A 230 10.16 16.43 16.90
N GLN A 231 10.76 17.59 17.16
CA GLN A 231 11.85 18.10 16.34
C GLN A 231 12.93 17.01 16.23
N GLU A 232 13.25 16.58 15.00
CA GLU A 232 14.19 15.50 14.65
C GLU A 232 13.68 14.04 14.75
N ILE A 233 12.54 13.69 14.15
CA ILE A 233 12.31 12.27 13.79
C ILE A 233 13.01 11.95 12.47
N ASP A 234 13.93 10.99 12.49
CA ASP A 234 14.41 10.32 11.28
C ASP A 234 13.26 9.44 10.73
N ALA A 235 12.65 9.91 9.65
CA ALA A 235 11.53 9.25 9.02
C ALA A 235 11.89 7.91 8.40
N LEU A 236 13.14 7.70 7.98
CA LEU A 236 13.62 6.42 7.47
C LEU A 236 13.75 5.41 8.61
N GLU A 237 14.22 5.85 9.77
CA GLU A 237 14.25 5.00 10.97
C GLU A 237 12.83 4.61 11.42
N ALA A 238 11.89 5.57 11.44
CA ALA A 238 10.48 5.30 11.74
C ALA A 238 9.84 4.35 10.70
N LEU A 239 10.20 4.49 9.42
CA LEU A 239 9.77 3.60 8.34
C LEU A 239 10.26 2.17 8.58
N ARG A 240 11.57 1.98 8.77
CA ARG A 240 12.16 0.66 9.03
C ARG A 240 11.59 0.01 10.28
N PHE A 241 11.34 0.80 11.33
CA PHE A 241 10.67 0.33 12.52
C PHE A 241 9.25 -0.17 12.22
N MET A 242 8.44 0.58 11.46
CA MET A 242 7.10 0.17 11.07
C MET A 242 7.10 -1.08 10.16
N VAL A 243 8.06 -1.21 9.25
CA VAL A 243 8.27 -2.43 8.45
C VAL A 243 8.52 -3.62 9.37
N GLY A 244 9.49 -3.53 10.28
CA GLY A 244 9.83 -4.61 11.19
C GLY A 244 8.69 -5.00 12.13
N VAL A 245 7.91 -4.03 12.62
CA VAL A 245 6.68 -4.30 13.38
C VAL A 245 5.67 -5.07 12.52
N SER A 246 5.49 -4.65 11.28
CA SER A 246 4.52 -5.24 10.35
C SER A 246 4.88 -6.67 9.94
N GLU A 247 6.14 -6.95 9.64
CA GLU A 247 6.64 -8.29 9.36
C GLU A 247 6.42 -9.23 10.55
N ARG A 248 6.68 -8.74 11.76
CA ARG A 248 6.50 -9.52 12.98
C ARG A 248 5.02 -9.79 13.29
N VAL A 249 4.11 -8.89 12.90
CA VAL A 249 2.66 -9.14 12.96
C VAL A 249 2.25 -10.26 11.99
N ILE A 250 2.80 -10.29 10.77
CA ILE A 250 2.54 -11.35 9.79
C ILE A 250 3.02 -12.70 10.33
N GLN A 251 4.26 -12.77 10.81
CA GLN A 251 4.83 -13.99 11.41
C GLN A 251 3.99 -14.51 12.58
N LEU A 252 3.51 -13.62 13.46
CA LEU A 252 2.61 -14.00 14.54
C LEU A 252 1.25 -14.47 14.03
N SER A 253 0.72 -13.89 12.95
CA SER A 253 -0.54 -14.35 12.35
C SER A 253 -0.42 -15.79 11.86
N ASP A 254 0.69 -16.12 11.19
CA ASP A 254 0.98 -17.48 10.72
C ASP A 254 1.11 -18.46 11.90
N LEU A 255 1.82 -18.07 12.96
CA LEU A 255 1.98 -18.91 14.16
C LEU A 255 0.64 -19.13 14.87
N ILE A 256 -0.19 -18.09 15.01
CA ILE A 256 -1.55 -18.23 15.56
C ILE A 256 -2.37 -19.19 14.70
N ARG A 257 -2.27 -19.10 13.38
CA ARG A 257 -2.97 -19.99 12.45
C ARG A 257 -2.54 -21.45 12.65
N GLU A 258 -1.24 -21.72 12.65
CA GLU A 258 -0.66 -23.05 12.86
C GLU A 258 -1.12 -23.65 14.21
N LYS A 259 -0.98 -22.89 15.30
CA LYS A 259 -1.38 -23.34 16.65
C LYS A 259 -2.89 -23.55 16.77
N THR A 260 -3.69 -22.74 16.08
CA THR A 260 -5.15 -22.93 16.04
C THR A 260 -5.50 -24.24 15.34
N TYR A 261 -4.86 -24.55 14.20
CA TYR A 261 -5.09 -25.81 13.50
C TYR A 261 -4.67 -27.02 14.33
N ASP A 262 -3.49 -26.99 14.95
CA ASP A 262 -3.00 -28.06 15.84
C ASP A 262 -3.99 -28.35 17.00
N LEU A 263 -4.52 -27.30 17.63
CA LEU A 263 -5.52 -27.44 18.70
C LEU A 263 -6.88 -27.97 18.22
N MET A 264 -7.27 -27.64 16.98
CA MET A 264 -8.49 -28.15 16.36
C MET A 264 -8.36 -29.64 15.99
N GLU A 265 -7.25 -30.05 15.37
CA GLU A 265 -6.99 -31.45 15.03
C GLU A 265 -6.96 -32.35 16.26
N ARG A 266 -6.41 -31.86 17.37
CA ARG A 266 -6.34 -32.59 18.64
C ARG A 266 -7.69 -32.66 19.38
N ASN A 267 -8.74 -32.00 18.91
CA ASN A 267 -10.06 -31.93 19.57
C ASN A 267 -10.02 -31.50 21.05
N ILE A 268 -9.04 -30.68 21.43
CA ILE A 268 -8.83 -30.23 22.83
C ILE A 268 -9.84 -29.12 23.19
N LEU A 269 -10.42 -28.47 22.18
CA LEU A 269 -11.26 -27.28 22.34
C LEU A 269 -12.76 -27.63 22.30
N SER A 270 -13.55 -26.99 23.15
CA SER A 270 -15.02 -27.07 23.05
C SER A 270 -15.52 -26.43 21.75
N LYS A 271 -16.67 -26.89 21.25
CA LYS A 271 -17.27 -26.37 20.00
C LYS A 271 -17.48 -24.85 20.02
N ASP A 272 -17.90 -24.29 21.17
CA ASP A 272 -18.05 -22.82 21.36
C ASP A 272 -16.71 -22.08 21.24
N LEU A 273 -15.62 -22.67 21.74
CA LEU A 273 -14.29 -22.07 21.63
C LEU A 273 -13.74 -22.15 20.19
N GLN A 274 -14.00 -23.27 19.50
CA GLN A 274 -13.64 -23.44 18.09
C GLN A 274 -14.33 -22.40 17.21
N GLU A 275 -15.63 -22.15 17.42
CA GLU A 275 -16.40 -21.16 16.67
C GLU A 275 -15.91 -19.72 16.92
N LYS A 276 -15.55 -19.40 18.18
CA LYS A 276 -14.91 -18.12 18.54
C LYS A 276 -13.54 -17.95 17.89
N LEU A 277 -12.69 -18.98 17.90
CA LEU A 277 -11.39 -18.94 17.23
C LEU A 277 -11.54 -18.78 15.72
N HIS A 278 -12.53 -19.42 15.10
CA HIS A 278 -12.83 -19.24 13.68
C HIS A 278 -13.24 -17.79 13.37
N THR A 279 -14.10 -17.19 14.20
CA THR A 279 -14.50 -15.78 14.05
C THR A 279 -13.32 -14.83 14.22
N HIS A 280 -12.42 -15.12 15.17
CA HIS A 280 -11.18 -14.37 15.35
C HIS A 280 -10.21 -14.56 14.18
N SER A 281 -10.15 -15.76 13.58
CA SER A 281 -9.33 -16.08 12.41
C SER A 281 -9.74 -15.24 11.20
N GLU A 282 -11.05 -15.08 10.95
CA GLU A 282 -11.56 -14.23 9.85
C GLU A 282 -11.22 -12.75 10.03
N LYS A 283 -11.33 -12.23 11.26
CA LYS A 283 -10.88 -10.86 11.57
C LYS A 283 -9.38 -10.71 11.38
N ARG A 284 -8.60 -11.71 11.83
CA ARG A 284 -7.13 -11.74 11.70
C ARG A 284 -6.69 -11.74 10.23
N LYS A 285 -7.35 -12.52 9.36
CA LYS A 285 -7.04 -12.59 7.92
C LYS A 285 -7.09 -11.22 7.24
N ARG A 286 -8.05 -10.37 7.62
CA ARG A 286 -8.13 -8.99 7.10
C ARG A 286 -6.98 -8.14 7.60
N THR A 287 -6.61 -8.26 8.88
CA THR A 287 -5.48 -7.54 9.46
C THR A 287 -4.16 -8.00 8.85
N GLU A 288 -3.95 -9.29 8.67
CA GLU A 288 -2.79 -9.89 8.00
C GLU A 288 -2.62 -9.37 6.57
N TYR A 289 -3.69 -9.38 5.77
CA TYR A 289 -3.67 -8.82 4.41
C TYR A 289 -3.24 -7.34 4.40
N ARG A 290 -3.70 -6.55 5.39
CA ARG A 290 -3.32 -5.14 5.53
C ARG A 290 -1.85 -4.96 5.88
N PHE A 291 -1.34 -5.71 6.87
CA PHE A 291 0.07 -5.67 7.25
C PHE A 291 0.98 -6.18 6.12
N SER A 292 0.57 -7.21 5.37
CA SER A 292 1.30 -7.68 4.19
C SER A 292 1.36 -6.63 3.09
N ASN A 293 0.27 -5.93 2.81
CA ASN A 293 0.28 -4.82 1.85
C ASN A 293 1.18 -3.67 2.33
N LEU A 294 1.17 -3.35 3.62
CA LEU A 294 2.04 -2.32 4.18
C LEU A 294 3.51 -2.69 4.07
N VAL A 295 3.90 -3.92 4.46
CA VAL A 295 5.28 -4.39 4.31
C VAL A 295 5.70 -4.28 2.84
N ARG A 296 4.86 -4.71 1.90
CA ARG A 296 5.18 -4.60 0.47
C ARG A 296 5.42 -3.15 0.04
N VAL A 297 4.51 -2.24 0.38
CA VAL A 297 4.61 -0.81 0.03
C VAL A 297 5.82 -0.16 0.70
N LEU A 298 6.06 -0.44 1.98
CA LEU A 298 7.16 0.18 2.72
C LEU A 298 8.54 -0.40 2.35
N THR A 299 8.63 -1.69 2.04
CA THR A 299 9.88 -2.33 1.57
C THR A 299 10.28 -1.81 0.20
N GLU A 300 9.30 -1.56 -0.67
CA GLU A 300 9.55 -0.93 -1.97
C GLU A 300 10.14 0.47 -1.81
N ILE A 301 9.65 1.26 -0.86
CA ILE A 301 10.25 2.57 -0.55
C ILE A 301 11.67 2.45 0.01
N ASP A 302 11.92 1.51 0.94
CA ASP A 302 13.26 1.29 1.53
C ASP A 302 14.27 0.87 0.45
N GLN A 303 13.87 0.05 -0.51
CA GLN A 303 14.72 -0.35 -1.66
C GLN A 303 15.09 0.81 -2.58
N HIS A 304 14.26 1.85 -2.67
CA HIS A 304 14.50 3.04 -3.49
C HIS A 304 15.12 4.22 -2.72
N THR A 305 15.38 4.05 -1.42
CA THR A 305 15.99 5.08 -0.55
C THR A 305 17.39 4.75 -0.05
N VAL A 306 17.93 3.57 -0.39
CA VAL A 306 19.32 3.15 -0.12
C VAL A 306 20.24 3.42 -1.30
#